data_AF-A0A496S458-F1
#
_entry.id   AF-A0A496S458-F1
#
_cell.length_a   1.000
_cell.length_b   1.000
_cell.length_c   1.000
_cell.angle_alpha   90.00
_cell.angle_beta   90.00
_cell.angle_gamma   90.00
#
_symmetry.space_group_name_H-M   'P 1'
#
loop_
_entity.id
_entity.type
_entity.pdbx_description
1 polymer ?
#
loop_
_entity_poly.entity_id
_entity_poly.type
_entity_poly.pdbx_seq_one_letter_code
_entity_poly.pdbx_strand_id
1 'polypeptide(L)'
;MRRKVQKHIDKLFKDFLEEIEKDFEVEIEEDEPVFPIEVVCKMAHLPYWTLRSIIKEGIIKPKKVGKKKMLFSKEDIKKVECIKYLMNKKGINIKGIKVFFEISGEI
;
A
#
# COMPACT_ATOMS: atom_id res chain seq x y z
N MET A 1 -43.94 13.22 10.25
CA MET A 1 -43.95 12.43 8.99
C MET A 1 -42.58 12.24 8.34
N ARG A 2 -41.76 13.28 8.11
CA ARG A 2 -40.45 13.18 7.40
C ARG A 2 -39.43 12.18 7.95
N ARG A 3 -39.39 11.93 9.27
CA ARG A 3 -38.43 10.99 9.91
C ARG A 3 -38.68 9.51 9.59
N LYS A 4 -39.89 9.08 9.22
CA LYS A 4 -40.18 7.67 8.90
C LYS A 4 -39.75 7.30 7.47
N VAL A 5 -39.90 8.23 6.53
CA VAL A 5 -39.49 8.04 5.13
C VAL A 5 -37.96 7.94 5.03
N GLN A 6 -37.23 8.82 5.72
CA GLN A 6 -35.76 8.77 5.72
C GLN A 6 -35.25 7.44 6.27
N LYS A 7 -35.79 6.96 7.40
CA LYS A 7 -35.42 5.65 7.98
C LYS A 7 -35.68 4.48 7.03
N HIS A 8 -36.70 4.57 6.18
CA HIS A 8 -37.00 3.53 5.19
C HIS A 8 -36.01 3.55 4.03
N ILE A 9 -35.64 4.74 3.55
CA ILE A 9 -34.61 4.92 2.51
C ILE A 9 -33.24 4.46 3.02
N ASP A 10 -32.86 4.82 4.24
CA ASP A 10 -31.58 4.42 4.84
C ASP A 10 -31.50 2.89 4.96
N LYS A 11 -32.62 2.24 5.33
CA LYS A 11 -32.71 0.78 5.37
C LYS A 11 -32.58 0.17 3.97
N LEU A 12 -33.32 0.70 2.99
CA LEU A 12 -33.27 0.19 1.61
C LEU A 12 -31.87 0.31 1.01
N PHE A 13 -31.19 1.43 1.27
CA PHE A 13 -29.82 1.65 0.82
C PHE A 13 -28.84 0.70 1.51
N LYS A 14 -29.05 0.41 2.79
CA LYS A 14 -28.21 -0.53 3.54
C LYS A 14 -28.40 -1.97 3.06
N ASP A 15 -29.65 -2.40 2.87
CA ASP A 15 -29.99 -3.72 2.33
C ASP A 15 -29.38 -3.89 0.91
N PHE A 16 -29.40 -2.83 0.09
CA PHE A 16 -28.75 -2.80 -1.24
C PHE A 16 -27.21 -2.88 -1.17
N LEU A 17 -26.58 -2.18 -0.22
CA LEU A 17 -25.12 -2.29 -0.03
C LEU A 17 -24.72 -3.70 0.43
N GLU A 18 -25.49 -4.30 1.34
CA GLU A 18 -25.26 -5.68 1.80
C GLU A 18 -25.43 -6.72 0.67
N GLU A 19 -26.28 -6.43 -0.32
CA GLU A 19 -26.43 -7.25 -1.53
C GLU A 19 -25.22 -7.08 -2.48
N ILE A 20 -24.75 -5.85 -2.71
CA ILE A 20 -23.55 -5.58 -3.53
C ILE A 20 -22.28 -6.18 -2.91
N GLU A 21 -22.10 -6.06 -1.59
CA GLU A 21 -20.91 -6.56 -0.90
C GLU A 21 -20.76 -8.08 -0.99
N LYS A 22 -21.85 -8.83 -1.18
CA LYS A 22 -21.80 -10.29 -1.36
C LYS A 22 -21.21 -10.73 -2.69
N ASP A 23 -21.32 -9.89 -3.71
CA ASP A 23 -20.90 -10.22 -5.08
C ASP A 23 -19.60 -9.49 -5.49
N PHE A 24 -19.10 -8.57 -4.67
CA PHE A 24 -17.93 -7.75 -4.99
C PHE A 24 -16.70 -8.15 -4.16
N GLU A 25 -16.06 -9.25 -4.54
CA GLU A 25 -14.75 -9.64 -4.01
C GLU A 25 -13.64 -9.14 -4.95
N VAL A 26 -12.80 -8.22 -4.47
CA VAL A 26 -11.65 -7.72 -5.24
C VAL A 26 -10.41 -8.48 -4.80
N GLU A 27 -10.06 -9.50 -5.57
CA GLU A 27 -8.80 -10.20 -5.42
C GLU A 27 -7.70 -9.46 -6.21
N ILE A 28 -6.59 -9.17 -5.54
CA ILE A 28 -5.41 -8.50 -6.13
C ILE A 28 -4.26 -9.47 -5.94
N GLU A 29 -3.59 -9.85 -7.03
CA GLU A 29 -2.43 -10.75 -6.94
C GLU A 29 -1.29 -10.11 -6.15
N GLU A 30 -0.41 -10.94 -5.57
CA GLU A 30 0.67 -10.46 -4.70
C GLU A 30 1.67 -9.56 -5.44
N ASP A 31 1.95 -9.85 -6.71
CA ASP A 31 2.87 -9.13 -7.58
C ASP A 31 2.17 -8.04 -8.42
N GLU A 32 0.84 -7.95 -8.38
CA GLU A 32 0.09 -6.99 -9.19
C GLU A 32 0.27 -5.55 -8.66
N PRO A 33 0.86 -4.64 -9.45
CA PRO A 33 1.19 -3.30 -8.98
C PRO A 33 -0.02 -2.38 -9.16
N VAL A 34 -0.82 -2.26 -8.10
CA VAL A 34 -2.04 -1.44 -8.08
C VAL A 34 -1.98 -0.27 -7.10
N PHE A 35 -1.01 -0.24 -6.18
CA PHE A 35 -0.97 0.75 -5.10
C PHE A 35 -0.09 1.96 -5.47
N PRO A 36 -0.65 3.18 -5.61
CA PRO A 36 0.15 4.38 -5.84
C PRO A 36 1.06 4.71 -4.66
N ILE A 37 2.21 5.33 -4.93
CA ILE A 37 3.19 5.72 -3.90
C ILE A 37 2.56 6.48 -2.72
N GLU A 38 1.59 7.36 -2.97
CA GLU A 38 0.93 8.15 -1.94
C GLU A 38 0.10 7.28 -0.99
N VAL A 39 -0.52 6.22 -1.53
CA VAL A 39 -1.29 5.24 -0.73
C VAL A 39 -0.32 4.40 0.10
N VAL A 40 0.77 3.94 -0.49
CA VAL A 40 1.81 3.18 0.22
C VAL A 40 2.42 3.99 1.36
N CYS A 41 2.71 5.27 1.15
CA CYS A 41 3.23 6.15 2.21
C CYS A 41 2.26 6.24 3.41
N LYS A 42 0.95 6.34 3.13
CA LYS A 42 -0.10 6.41 4.17
C LYS A 42 -0.21 5.08 4.92
N MET A 43 -0.28 3.96 4.20
CA MET A 43 -0.36 2.62 4.79
C MET A 43 0.87 2.32 5.65
N ALA A 44 2.06 2.65 5.14
CA ALA A 44 3.30 2.39 5.83
C ALA A 44 3.63 3.43 6.91
N HIS A 45 2.86 4.51 7.03
CA HIS A 45 3.19 5.66 7.88
C HIS A 45 4.62 6.18 7.66
N LEU A 46 5.09 6.16 6.40
CA LEU A 46 6.42 6.63 6.01
C LEU A 46 6.33 7.98 5.30
N PRO A 47 7.24 8.93 5.59
CA PRO A 47 7.34 10.16 4.81
C PRO A 47 7.66 9.86 3.35
N TYR A 48 7.06 10.63 2.43
CA TYR A 48 7.27 10.47 0.99
C TYR A 48 8.75 10.51 0.59
N TRP A 49 9.52 11.44 1.19
CA TRP A 49 10.95 11.57 0.90
C TRP A 49 11.74 10.32 1.30
N THR A 50 11.32 9.63 2.37
CA THR A 50 11.97 8.40 2.85
C THR A 50 11.72 7.26 1.87
N LEU A 51 10.47 7.04 1.46
CA LEU A 51 10.13 6.02 0.47
C LEU A 51 10.81 6.31 -0.88
N ARG A 52 10.89 7.58 -1.29
CA ARG A 52 11.62 7.98 -2.49
C ARG A 52 13.13 7.70 -2.37
N SER A 53 13.72 7.88 -1.19
CA SER A 53 15.13 7.54 -0.96
C SER A 53 15.37 6.03 -1.07
N ILE A 54 14.46 5.21 -0.53
CA ILE A 54 14.53 3.74 -0.64
C ILE A 54 14.50 3.31 -2.12
N ILE A 55 13.59 3.87 -2.91
CA ILE A 55 13.49 3.60 -4.36
C ILE A 55 14.75 4.06 -5.10
N LYS A 56 15.28 5.24 -4.74
CA LYS A 56 16.49 5.80 -5.35
C LYS A 56 17.70 4.90 -5.11
N GLU A 57 17.81 4.31 -3.92
CA GLU A 57 18.88 3.37 -3.58
C GLU A 57 18.72 1.99 -4.25
N GLY A 58 17.57 1.75 -4.89
CA GLY A 58 17.28 0.53 -5.65
C GLY A 58 16.79 -0.64 -4.79
N ILE A 59 16.49 -0.41 -3.51
CA ILE A 59 16.03 -1.45 -2.57
C ILE A 59 14.62 -1.93 -2.93
N ILE A 60 13.78 -1.02 -3.44
CA ILE A 60 12.44 -1.32 -3.98
C ILE A 60 12.34 -0.73 -5.38
N LYS A 61 11.79 -1.50 -6.32
CA LYS A 61 11.70 -1.16 -7.75
C LYS A 61 10.25 -1.22 -8.21
N PRO A 62 9.40 -0.23 -7.85
CA PRO A 62 7.99 -0.23 -8.21
C PRO A 62 7.79 -0.10 -9.73
N LYS A 63 6.65 -0.58 -10.25
CA LYS A 63 6.30 -0.46 -11.67
C LYS A 63 6.00 1.00 -12.02
N LYS A 64 6.73 1.54 -13.00
CA LYS A 64 6.46 2.87 -13.55
C LYS A 64 5.30 2.80 -14.54
N VAL A 65 4.30 3.66 -14.36
CA VAL A 65 3.15 3.79 -15.26
C VAL A 65 3.08 5.20 -15.83
N GLY A 66 3.22 5.30 -17.15
CA GLY A 66 3.33 6.58 -17.84
C GLY A 66 4.60 7.35 -17.45
N LYS A 67 4.51 8.68 -17.39
CA LYS A 67 5.70 9.55 -17.20
C LYS A 67 6.15 9.73 -15.75
N LYS A 68 5.25 9.60 -14.77
CA LYS A 68 5.53 10.00 -13.37
C LYS A 68 4.91 9.09 -12.29
N LYS A 69 3.96 8.22 -12.63
CA LYS A 69 3.28 7.40 -11.62
C LYS A 69 4.10 6.14 -11.35
N MET A 70 4.14 5.75 -10.09
CA MET A 70 4.73 4.49 -9.64
C MET A 70 3.66 3.72 -8.90
N LEU A 71 3.50 2.45 -9.26
CA LEU A 71 2.59 1.52 -8.62
C LEU A 71 3.40 0.41 -7.94
N PHE A 72 2.96 0.04 -6.75
CA PHE A 72 3.57 -0.94 -5.88
C PHE A 72 2.63 -2.15 -5.82
N SER A 73 3.21 -3.33 -5.71
CA SER A 73 2.49 -4.56 -5.43
C SER A 73 2.33 -4.80 -3.92
N LYS A 74 1.63 -5.87 -3.53
CA LYS A 74 1.57 -6.29 -2.12
C LYS A 74 2.95 -6.73 -1.62
N GLU A 75 3.73 -7.40 -2.45
CA GLU A 75 5.12 -7.77 -2.16
C GLU A 75 6.00 -6.54 -1.89
N ASP A 76 5.88 -5.50 -2.71
CA ASP A 76 6.61 -4.26 -2.48
C ASP A 76 6.25 -3.64 -1.12
N ILE A 77 4.97 -3.65 -0.74
CA ILE A 77 4.49 -3.13 0.55
C ILE A 77 5.07 -3.94 1.71
N LYS A 78 5.15 -5.27 1.59
CA LYS A 78 5.81 -6.14 2.58
C LYS A 78 7.28 -5.75 2.76
N LYS A 79 7.99 -5.48 1.66
CA LYS A 79 9.38 -4.97 1.71
C LYS A 79 9.45 -3.60 2.38
N VAL A 80 8.53 -2.68 2.09
CA VAL A 80 8.46 -1.37 2.77
C VAL A 80 8.31 -1.51 4.29
N GLU A 81 7.41 -2.38 4.77
CA GLU A 81 7.23 -2.62 6.21
C GLU A 81 8.46 -3.24 6.86
N CYS A 82 9.15 -4.16 6.17
CA CYS A 82 10.43 -4.71 6.63
C CYS A 82 11.49 -3.61 6.81
N ILE A 83 11.66 -2.76 5.79
CA ILE A 83 12.60 -1.63 5.82
C ILE A 83 12.26 -0.69 6.98
N LYS A 84 11.00 -0.33 7.15
CA LYS A 84 10.52 0.50 8.27
C LYS A 84 10.83 -0.12 9.62
N TYR A 85 10.67 -1.44 9.78
CA TYR A 85 11.06 -2.15 11.00
C TYR A 85 12.56 -2.04 11.25
N LEU A 86 13.40 -2.27 10.24
CA LEU A 86 14.86 -2.15 10.36
C LEU A 86 15.29 -0.72 10.72
N MET A 87 14.66 0.30 10.11
CA MET A 87 14.94 1.70 10.43
C MET A 87 14.52 2.05 11.86
N ASN A 88 13.26 1.77 12.23
CA ASN A 88 12.67 2.30 13.46
C ASN A 88 12.98 1.45 14.70
N LYS A 89 13.13 0.14 14.55
CA LYS A 89 13.36 -0.78 15.66
C LYS A 89 14.81 -1.21 15.80
N LYS A 90 15.56 -1.24 14.70
CA LYS A 90 16.98 -1.64 14.71
C LYS A 90 17.95 -0.47 14.49
N GLY A 91 17.45 0.73 14.17
CA GLY A 91 18.28 1.92 13.97
C GLY A 91 19.17 1.84 12.73
N ILE A 92 18.85 0.96 11.77
CA ILE A 92 19.67 0.75 10.58
C ILE A 92 19.34 1.85 9.56
N ASN A 93 20.36 2.52 9.04
CA ASN A 93 20.17 3.52 8.00
C ASN A 93 19.93 2.85 6.62
N ILE A 94 19.47 3.64 5.64
CA ILE A 94 19.10 3.13 4.30
C ILE A 94 20.27 2.40 3.61
N LYS A 95 21.52 2.85 3.78
CA LYS A 95 22.69 2.17 3.20
C LYS A 95 22.91 0.78 3.82
N GLY A 96 22.78 0.67 5.14
CA GLY A 96 22.87 -0.62 5.84
C GLY A 96 21.73 -1.56 5.45
N ILE A 97 20.54 -1.02 5.23
CA ILE A 97 19.40 -1.80 4.73
C ILE A 97 19.65 -2.29 3.30
N LYS A 98 20.23 -1.46 2.43
CA LYS A 98 20.62 -1.90 1.10
C LYS A 98 21.56 -3.11 1.15
N VAL A 99 22.62 -3.03 1.95
CA VAL A 99 23.56 -4.15 2.15
C VAL A 99 22.85 -5.38 2.72
N PHE A 100 21.92 -5.21 3.66
CA PHE A 100 21.12 -6.32 4.19
C PHE A 100 20.34 -7.04 3.09
N PHE A 101 19.67 -6.31 2.20
CA PHE A 101 18.91 -6.88 1.09
C PHE A 101 19.81 -7.50 0.00
N GLU A 102 21.00 -6.93 -0.25
CA GLU A 102 22.01 -7.51 -1.15
C GLU A 102 22.52 -8.85 -0.61
N ILE A 103 22.84 -8.93 0.69
CA ILE A 103 23.31 -10.16 1.33
C ILE A 103 22.19 -11.22 1.38
N SER A 104 20.94 -10.82 1.55
CA SER A 104 19.81 -11.75 1.57
C SER A 104 19.40 -12.26 0.18
N GLY A 105 20.00 -11.75 -0.90
CA GLY A 105 19.65 -12.11 -2.29
C GLY A 105 18.29 -11.57 -2.74
N GLU A 106 17.78 -10.53 -2.09
CA GLU A 106 16.49 -9.90 -2.42
C GLU A 106 16.63 -8.77 -3.47
N ILE A 107 17.84 -8.26 -3.69
CA ILE A 107 18.18 -7.23 -4.69
C ILE A 107 19.53 -7.47 -5.37
#